data_AF-A0A1H2QI42-F1
#
_entry.id   AF-A0A1H2QI42-F1
#
_cell.length_a   1.000
_cell.length_b   1.000
_cell.length_c   1.000
_cell.angle_alpha   90.00
_cell.angle_beta   90.00
_cell.angle_gamma   90.00
#
_symmetry.space_group_name_H-M   'P 1'
#
loop_
_entity.id
_entity.type
_entity.pdbx_description
1 polymer ?
#
loop_
_entity_poly.entity_id
_entity_poly.type
_entity_poly.pdbx_seq_one_letter_code
_entity_poly.pdbx_strand_id
1 'polypeptide(L)'
;MKYEMKHAVFEEMFQATDGRIPTETEALIKSAHQSKEVALILPFYMYCFHPHEWKEYTLVTDDPLLSTLNYAAHIALDAPTLYADKQIKRFFYGAASLTSAPESHQTAMPLEDWTYYLFRKYHRLYERTRFFETRVEVKDCHPKEWLVKITK
;
A
#
# COMPACT_ATOMS: atom_id res chain seq x y z
N MET A 1 8.51 -7.61 -5.47
CA MET A 1 7.49 -6.75 -6.12
C MET A 1 8.09 -5.92 -7.25
N LYS A 2 7.39 -5.78 -8.38
CA LYS A 2 7.84 -5.06 -9.58
C LYS A 2 8.03 -3.55 -9.35
N TYR A 3 8.89 -2.90 -10.14
CA TYR A 3 9.21 -1.47 -10.03
C TYR A 3 7.96 -0.58 -10.25
N GLU A 4 7.13 -0.95 -11.22
CA GLU A 4 5.89 -0.26 -11.60
C GLU A 4 4.91 -0.20 -10.44
N MET A 5 4.85 -1.27 -9.64
CA MET A 5 3.98 -1.32 -8.46
C MET A 5 4.47 -0.39 -7.36
N LYS A 6 5.79 -0.33 -7.12
CA LYS A 6 6.36 0.63 -6.17
C LYS A 6 6.08 2.07 -6.59
N HIS A 7 6.23 2.37 -7.88
CA HIS A 7 5.91 3.69 -8.43
C HIS A 7 4.43 4.03 -8.29
N ALA A 8 3.52 3.10 -8.64
CA ALA A 8 2.08 3.31 -8.50
C ALA A 8 1.66 3.56 -7.04
N VAL A 9 2.24 2.81 -6.10
CA VAL A 9 2.00 2.98 -4.65
C VAL A 9 2.53 4.33 -4.17
N PHE A 10 3.73 4.73 -4.60
CA PHE A 10 4.30 6.03 -4.24
C PHE A 10 3.41 7.18 -4.72
N GLU A 11 2.99 7.17 -5.99
CA GLU A 11 2.12 8.19 -6.57
C GLU A 11 0.76 8.29 -5.86
N GLU A 12 0.12 7.17 -5.53
CA GLU A 12 -1.15 7.18 -4.79
C GLU A 12 -0.95 7.69 -3.36
N MET A 13 0.14 7.35 -2.67
CA MET A 13 0.44 7.89 -1.34
C MET A 13 0.74 9.39 -1.41
N PHE A 14 1.51 9.83 -2.40
CA PHE A 14 1.81 11.24 -2.64
C PHE A 14 0.52 12.05 -2.86
N GLN A 15 -0.41 11.53 -3.67
CA GLN A 15 -1.72 12.15 -3.87
C GLN A 15 -2.59 12.14 -2.60
N ALA A 16 -2.62 11.03 -1.85
CA ALA A 16 -3.41 10.91 -0.62
C ALA A 16 -2.92 11.82 0.52
N THR A 17 -1.69 12.32 0.42
CA THR A 17 -1.04 13.21 1.40
C THR A 17 -0.88 14.64 0.85
N ASP A 18 -1.65 15.02 -0.17
CA ASP A 18 -1.61 16.35 -0.81
C ASP A 18 -0.19 16.77 -1.24
N GLY A 19 0.59 15.79 -1.71
CA GLY A 19 1.97 15.96 -2.17
C GLY A 19 3.01 16.04 -1.07
N ARG A 20 2.67 15.68 0.18
CA ARG A 20 3.59 15.75 1.33
C ARG A 20 3.51 14.48 2.17
N ILE A 21 4.24 13.45 1.73
CA ILE A 21 4.37 12.21 2.51
C ILE A 21 5.21 12.51 3.76
N PRO A 22 4.69 12.27 4.99
CA PRO A 22 5.48 12.38 6.21
C PRO A 22 6.73 11.50 6.16
N THR A 23 7.87 12.06 6.56
CA THR A 23 9.16 11.35 6.55
C THR A 23 9.25 10.29 7.65
N GLU A 24 8.54 10.50 8.75
CA GLU A 24 8.53 9.62 9.91
C GLU A 24 7.34 8.67 9.86
N THR A 25 7.60 7.37 10.08
CA THR A 25 6.58 6.32 10.12
C THR A 25 5.45 6.63 11.10
N GLU A 26 5.78 7.12 12.30
CA GLU A 26 4.77 7.46 13.31
C GLU A 26 3.84 8.58 12.84
N ALA A 27 4.40 9.61 12.21
CA ALA A 27 3.62 10.72 11.65
C ALA A 27 2.71 10.23 10.52
N LEU A 28 3.20 9.33 9.66
CA LEU A 28 2.42 8.73 8.59
C LEU A 28 1.27 7.85 9.14
N ILE A 29 1.53 7.06 10.19
CA ILE A 29 0.49 6.28 10.89
C ILE A 29 -0.57 7.21 11.49
N LYS A 30 -0.17 8.30 12.16
CA LYS A 30 -1.10 9.31 12.67
C LYS A 30 -1.96 9.92 11.56
N SER A 31 -1.39 10.19 10.39
CA SER A 31 -2.16 10.64 9.22
C SER A 31 -3.16 9.59 8.73
N ALA A 32 -2.82 8.29 8.79
CA ALA A 32 -3.74 7.22 8.42
C ALA A 32 -4.95 7.12 9.36
N HIS A 33 -4.77 7.37 10.65
CA HIS A 33 -5.89 7.48 11.61
C HIS A 33 -6.87 8.60 11.25
N GLN A 34 -6.40 9.66 10.59
CA GLN A 34 -7.19 10.83 10.23
C GLN A 34 -7.74 10.77 8.79
N SER A 35 -7.16 9.95 7.92
CA SER A 35 -7.51 9.88 6.51
C SER A 35 -7.64 8.44 6.05
N LYS A 36 -8.87 8.07 5.67
CA LYS A 36 -9.18 6.77 5.07
C LYS A 36 -8.35 6.49 3.83
N GLU A 37 -8.11 7.49 2.98
CA GLU A 37 -7.31 7.30 1.77
C GLU A 37 -5.86 6.96 2.10
N VAL A 38 -5.27 7.65 3.09
CA VAL A 38 -3.92 7.31 3.58
C VAL A 38 -3.91 5.92 4.20
N ALA A 39 -4.88 5.57 5.05
CA ALA A 39 -5.00 4.25 5.65
C ALA A 39 -5.10 3.11 4.62
N LEU A 40 -5.81 3.33 3.51
CA LEU A 40 -5.94 2.32 2.45
C LEU A 40 -4.68 2.12 1.61
N ILE A 41 -3.78 3.12 1.54
CA ILE A 41 -2.50 2.99 0.84
C ILE A 41 -1.39 2.55 1.79
N LEU A 42 -1.50 2.87 3.09
CA LEU A 42 -0.46 2.68 4.09
C LEU A 42 0.15 1.27 4.08
N PRO A 43 -0.60 0.15 4.11
CA PRO A 43 -0.01 -1.19 4.14
C PRO A 43 0.91 -1.42 2.94
N PHE A 44 0.45 -1.04 1.75
CA PHE A 44 1.21 -1.24 0.51
C PHE A 44 2.43 -0.34 0.44
N TYR A 45 2.32 0.92 0.89
CA TYR A 45 3.44 1.85 0.96
C TYR A 45 4.51 1.34 1.92
N MET A 46 4.11 0.94 3.12
CA MET A 46 5.00 0.40 4.13
C MET A 46 5.68 -0.89 3.65
N TYR A 47 4.95 -1.80 2.99
CA TYR A 47 5.56 -2.97 2.35
C TYR A 47 6.60 -2.61 1.27
N CYS A 48 6.36 -1.56 0.47
CA CYS A 48 7.28 -1.14 -0.60
C CYS A 48 8.60 -0.54 -0.08
N PHE A 49 8.50 0.32 0.95
CA PHE A 49 9.52 1.30 1.30
C PHE A 49 10.03 1.16 2.74
N HIS A 50 9.19 0.68 3.67
CA HIS A 50 9.50 0.59 5.11
C HIS A 50 9.05 -0.76 5.72
N PRO A 51 9.39 -1.92 5.12
CA PRO A 51 8.82 -3.20 5.55
C PRO A 51 9.35 -3.67 6.92
N HIS A 52 10.52 -3.18 7.35
CA HIS A 52 11.09 -3.51 8.66
C HIS A 52 10.40 -2.70 9.76
N GLU A 53 10.28 -1.40 9.55
CA GLU A 53 9.59 -0.47 10.44
C GLU A 53 8.14 -0.88 10.62
N TRP A 54 7.44 -1.29 9.55
CA TRP A 54 6.06 -1.79 9.66
C TRP A 54 5.94 -2.96 10.63
N LYS A 55 6.84 -3.94 10.53
CA LYS A 55 6.83 -5.12 11.41
C LYS A 55 7.19 -4.75 12.84
N GLU A 56 8.17 -3.88 13.03
CA GLU A 56 8.56 -3.41 14.35
C GLU A 56 7.42 -2.67 15.04
N TYR A 57 6.76 -1.73 14.35
CA TYR A 57 5.57 -1.05 14.86
C TYR A 57 4.43 -2.04 15.17
N THR A 58 4.18 -2.99 14.27
CA THR A 58 3.17 -4.04 14.47
C THR A 58 3.45 -4.89 15.72
N LEU A 59 4.72 -5.12 16.07
CA LEU A 59 5.12 -5.89 17.25
C LEU A 59 5.05 -5.09 18.55
N VAL A 60 5.43 -3.81 18.48
CA VAL A 60 5.66 -2.98 19.67
C VAL A 60 4.40 -2.21 20.07
N THR A 61 3.54 -1.87 19.10
CA THR A 61 2.35 -1.05 19.33
C THR A 61 1.09 -1.91 19.32
N ASP A 62 0.20 -1.66 20.28
CA ASP A 62 -1.15 -2.23 20.30
C ASP A 62 -2.13 -1.29 19.57
N ASP A 63 -1.76 -0.89 18.35
CA ASP A 63 -2.58 0.02 17.54
C ASP A 63 -3.67 -0.77 16.81
N PRO A 64 -4.97 -0.53 17.11
CA PRO A 64 -6.07 -1.27 16.50
C PRO A 64 -6.16 -1.12 14.99
N LEU A 65 -5.76 0.03 14.46
CA LEU A 65 -5.76 0.29 13.02
C LEU A 65 -4.71 -0.58 12.33
N LEU A 66 -3.50 -0.70 12.90
CA LEU A 66 -2.44 -1.53 12.34
C LEU A 66 -2.84 -3.01 12.32
N SER A 67 -3.37 -3.53 13.44
CA SER A 67 -3.87 -4.91 13.49
C SER A 67 -4.95 -5.13 12.44
N THR A 68 -5.96 -4.24 12.38
CA THR A 68 -7.05 -4.34 11.42
C THR A 68 -6.55 -4.31 9.98
N LEU A 69 -5.63 -3.40 9.64
CA LEU A 69 -5.07 -3.28 8.30
C LEU A 69 -4.23 -4.51 7.92
N ASN A 70 -3.48 -5.11 8.86
CA ASN A 70 -2.72 -6.33 8.61
C ASN A 70 -3.64 -7.52 8.31
N TYR A 71 -4.68 -7.73 9.13
CA TYR A 71 -5.67 -8.79 8.89
C TYR A 71 -6.45 -8.56 7.59
N ALA A 72 -6.94 -7.33 7.39
CA ALA A 72 -7.69 -6.98 6.19
C ALA A 72 -6.85 -7.14 4.92
N ALA A 73 -5.57 -6.71 4.94
CA ALA A 73 -4.66 -6.90 3.82
C ALA A 73 -4.35 -8.38 3.58
N HIS A 74 -4.17 -9.18 4.64
CA HIS A 74 -3.97 -10.62 4.52
C HIS A 74 -5.16 -11.27 3.80
N ILE A 75 -6.40 -11.01 4.24
CA ILE A 75 -7.61 -11.58 3.64
C ILE A 75 -7.79 -11.08 2.21
N ALA A 76 -7.65 -9.76 1.99
CA ALA A 76 -7.86 -9.14 0.69
C ALA A 76 -6.89 -9.68 -0.38
N LEU A 77 -5.62 -9.90 -0.01
CA LEU A 77 -4.60 -10.41 -0.93
C LEU A 77 -4.69 -11.92 -1.15
N ASP A 78 -5.36 -12.66 -0.26
CA ASP A 78 -5.59 -14.09 -0.43
C ASP A 78 -6.78 -14.39 -1.36
N ALA A 79 -7.58 -13.39 -1.70
CA ALA A 79 -8.69 -13.52 -2.65
C ALA A 79 -8.22 -14.20 -3.96
N PRO A 80 -8.85 -15.32 -4.38
CA PRO A 80 -8.40 -16.09 -5.54
C PRO A 80 -8.41 -15.31 -6.86
N THR A 81 -9.29 -14.33 -6.97
CA THR A 81 -9.43 -13.45 -8.14
C THR A 81 -8.27 -12.45 -8.27
N LEU A 82 -7.49 -12.27 -7.21
CA LEU A 82 -6.44 -11.28 -7.12
C LEU A 82 -5.09 -12.02 -7.19
N TYR A 83 -4.45 -11.92 -8.36
CA TYR A 83 -3.13 -12.50 -8.65
C TYR A 83 -1.99 -11.74 -7.96
N ALA A 84 -2.11 -11.53 -6.65
CA ALA A 84 -1.07 -10.90 -5.84
C ALA A 84 0.19 -11.76 -5.76
N ASP A 85 1.34 -11.08 -5.74
CA ASP A 85 2.65 -11.70 -5.62
C ASP A 85 2.79 -12.52 -4.31
N LYS A 86 3.46 -13.67 -4.37
CA LYS A 86 3.61 -14.55 -3.19
C LYS A 86 4.32 -13.86 -2.02
N GLN A 87 5.23 -12.92 -2.29
CA GLN A 87 5.97 -12.21 -1.25
C GLN A 87 5.07 -11.27 -0.45
N ILE A 88 4.15 -10.55 -1.12
CA ILE A 88 3.25 -9.63 -0.43
C ILE A 88 2.20 -10.40 0.40
N LYS A 89 1.67 -11.51 -0.15
CA LYS A 89 0.77 -12.40 0.60
C LYS A 89 1.45 -12.91 1.88
N ARG A 90 2.68 -13.43 1.75
CA ARG A 90 3.45 -13.94 2.90
C ARG A 90 3.79 -12.84 3.91
N PHE A 91 4.05 -11.62 3.45
CA PHE A 91 4.34 -10.49 4.33
C PHE A 91 3.15 -10.19 5.25
N PHE A 92 1.95 -10.03 4.69
CA PHE A 92 0.76 -9.70 5.49
C PHE A 92 0.22 -10.88 6.30
N TYR A 93 0.37 -12.12 5.82
CA TYR A 93 0.13 -13.30 6.67
C TYR A 93 1.02 -13.27 7.91
N GLY A 94 2.31 -12.99 7.73
CA GLY A 94 3.25 -12.84 8.83
C GLY A 94 2.86 -11.70 9.76
N ALA A 95 2.57 -10.51 9.23
CA ALA A 95 2.20 -9.34 10.03
C ALA A 95 0.90 -9.56 10.83
N ALA A 96 -0.14 -10.14 10.23
CA ALA A 96 -1.39 -10.45 10.91
C ALA A 96 -1.19 -11.46 12.05
N SER A 97 -0.26 -12.41 11.88
CA SER A 97 0.07 -13.41 12.91
C SER A 97 0.82 -12.83 14.12
N LEU A 98 1.33 -11.60 14.01
CA LEU A 98 2.01 -10.90 15.12
C LEU A 98 1.04 -10.12 16.01
N THR A 99 -0.20 -9.91 15.55
CA THR A 99 -1.21 -9.11 16.23
C THR A 99 -2.39 -9.96 16.70
N SER A 100 -3.03 -9.53 17.78
CA SER A 100 -4.33 -10.05 18.19
C SER A 100 -5.36 -9.87 17.09
N ALA A 101 -6.35 -10.77 17.02
CA ALA A 101 -7.45 -10.64 16.08
C ALA A 101 -8.20 -9.31 16.34
N PRO A 102 -8.49 -8.51 15.30
CA PRO A 102 -9.11 -7.21 15.47
C PRO A 102 -10.54 -7.34 15.97
N GLU A 103 -10.90 -6.53 16.95
CA GLU A 103 -12.28 -6.41 17.43
C GLU A 103 -13.09 -5.46 16.54
N SER A 104 -14.35 -5.79 16.28
CA SER A 104 -15.22 -5.11 15.30
C SER A 104 -15.52 -3.63 15.57
N HIS A 105 -15.13 -3.07 16.73
CA HIS A 105 -15.51 -1.73 17.17
C HIS A 105 -14.33 -0.79 17.44
N GLN A 106 -13.09 -1.24 17.22
CA GLN A 106 -11.91 -0.44 17.58
C GLN A 106 -11.38 0.46 16.46
N THR A 107 -11.93 0.38 15.24
CA THR A 107 -11.52 1.24 14.12
C THR A 107 -12.72 1.89 13.43
N ALA A 108 -12.45 2.82 12.52
CA ALA A 108 -13.48 3.62 11.83
C ALA A 108 -14.47 2.80 10.98
N MET A 109 -14.14 1.55 10.64
CA MET A 109 -14.98 0.66 9.82
C MET A 109 -14.80 -0.79 10.29
N PRO A 110 -15.78 -1.68 10.05
CA PRO A 110 -15.61 -3.11 10.34
C PRO A 110 -14.53 -3.73 9.44
N LEU A 111 -14.00 -4.89 9.87
CA LEU A 111 -12.90 -5.59 9.19
C LEU A 111 -13.24 -5.94 7.73
N GLU A 112 -14.49 -6.31 7.47
CA GLU A 112 -15.00 -6.69 6.16
C GLU A 112 -14.93 -5.52 5.18
N ASP A 113 -15.29 -4.31 5.65
CA ASP A 113 -15.22 -3.11 4.83
C ASP A 113 -13.77 -2.74 4.54
N TRP A 114 -12.88 -2.78 5.54
CA TRP A 114 -11.44 -2.59 5.32
C TRP A 114 -10.89 -3.56 4.29
N THR A 115 -11.26 -4.84 4.41
CA THR A 115 -10.86 -5.90 3.48
C THR A 115 -11.33 -5.59 2.05
N TYR A 116 -12.60 -5.23 1.88
CA TYR A 116 -13.16 -4.86 0.59
C TYR A 116 -12.44 -3.66 -0.04
N TYR A 117 -12.20 -2.59 0.73
CA TYR A 117 -11.54 -1.40 0.22
C TYR A 117 -10.06 -1.65 -0.09
N LEU A 118 -9.35 -2.44 0.72
CA LEU A 118 -7.96 -2.84 0.44
C LEU A 118 -7.86 -3.73 -0.79
N PHE A 119 -8.79 -4.66 -0.98
CA PHE A 119 -8.89 -5.46 -2.21
C PHE A 119 -9.01 -4.55 -3.43
N ARG A 120 -9.99 -3.63 -3.42
CA ARG A 120 -10.19 -2.69 -4.54
C ARG A 120 -8.98 -1.80 -4.76
N LYS A 121 -8.33 -1.36 -3.68
CA LYS A 121 -7.16 -0.50 -3.77
C LYS A 121 -5.97 -1.23 -4.39
N TYR A 122 -5.68 -2.45 -3.95
CA TYR A 122 -4.64 -3.27 -4.57
C TYR A 122 -4.94 -3.56 -6.05
N HIS A 123 -6.18 -3.92 -6.38
CA HIS A 123 -6.58 -4.15 -7.76
C HIS A 123 -6.32 -2.93 -8.64
N ARG A 124 -6.73 -1.73 -8.19
CA ARG A 124 -6.48 -0.47 -8.91
C ARG A 124 -4.99 -0.19 -9.07
N LEU A 125 -4.19 -0.39 -8.03
CA LEU A 125 -2.73 -0.24 -8.09
C LEU A 125 -2.14 -1.19 -9.14
N TYR A 126 -2.57 -2.44 -9.14
CA TYR A 126 -2.14 -3.46 -10.09
C TYR A 126 -2.54 -3.11 -11.53
N GLU A 127 -3.77 -2.65 -11.77
CA GLU A 127 -4.20 -2.18 -13.09
C GLU A 127 -3.35 -1.02 -13.59
N ARG A 128 -2.99 -0.06 -12.71
CA ARG A 128 -2.06 1.03 -13.06
C ARG A 128 -0.71 0.50 -13.54
N THR A 129 -0.20 -0.60 -12.98
CA THR A 129 1.06 -1.20 -13.45
C THR A 129 0.99 -1.75 -14.87
N ARG A 130 -0.17 -2.27 -15.29
CA ARG A 130 -0.36 -2.80 -16.65
C ARG A 130 -0.27 -1.69 -17.70
N PHE A 131 -0.75 -0.48 -17.38
CA PHE A 131 -0.60 0.67 -18.27
C PHE A 131 0.86 1.12 -18.46
N PHE A 132 1.73 0.88 -17.47
CA PHE A 132 3.17 1.13 -17.62
C PHE A 132 3.81 0.11 -18.57
N GLU A 133 3.47 -1.18 -18.46
CA GLU A 133 3.95 -2.23 -19.37
C GLU A 133 3.53 -1.93 -20.82
N THR A 134 2.28 -1.52 -21.06
CA THR A 134 1.80 -1.15 -22.41
C THR A 134 2.47 0.12 -22.96
N ARG A 135 2.87 1.08 -22.10
CA ARG A 135 3.58 2.29 -22.55
C ARG A 135 5.06 2.05 -22.82
N VAL A 136 5.69 1.10 -22.13
CA VAL A 136 7.09 0.72 -22.36
C VAL A 136 7.22 -0.04 -23.68
N GLU A 137 6.27 -0.92 -24.02
CA GLU A 137 6.25 -1.59 -25.34
C GLU A 137 6.04 -0.60 -26.51
N VAL A 138 5.35 0.52 -26.31
CA VAL A 138 5.20 1.58 -27.33
C VAL A 138 6.42 2.53 -27.38
N LYS A 139 7.38 2.39 -26.45
CA LYS A 139 8.56 3.28 -26.32
C LYS A 139 9.91 2.62 -26.57
N ASP A 140 9.97 1.41 -27.13
CA ASP A 140 11.20 0.88 -27.74
C ASP A 140 11.54 1.55 -29.09
N CYS A 141 11.35 2.87 -29.16
CA CYS A 141 11.94 3.76 -30.15
C CYS A 141 13.02 4.61 -29.46
N HIS A 142 14.23 4.04 -29.43
CA HIS A 142 15.54 4.64 -29.17
C HIS A 142 15.79 5.46 -27.88
N PRO A 143 16.76 5.04 -27.04
CA PRO A 143 17.18 5.77 -25.86
C PRO A 143 18.25 6.80 -26.22
N LYS A 144 17.84 8.07 -26.37
CA LYS A 144 18.67 9.27 -26.17
C LYS A 144 17.72 10.46 -26.16
N GLU A 145 17.92 11.37 -25.20
CA GLU A 145 17.24 12.66 -25.05
C GLU A 145 15.92 12.65 -24.25
N TRP A 146 16.04 12.51 -22.93
CA TRP A 146 15.13 13.19 -22.00
C TRP A 146 15.92 14.22 -21.20
N LEU A 147 16.41 15.25 -21.89
CA LEU A 147 16.72 16.53 -21.24
C LEU A 147 15.41 17.29 -21.12
N VAL A 148 14.87 17.33 -19.90
CA VAL A 148 13.73 18.18 -19.53
C VAL A 148 14.17 19.64 -19.72
N LYS A 149 13.79 20.25 -20.86
CA LYS A 149 13.79 21.71 -20.99
C LYS A 149 12.48 22.24 -20.43
N ILE A 150 12.56 22.87 -19.27
CA ILE A 150 11.50 23.75 -18.76
C ILE A 150 11.68 25.08 -19.48
N THR A 151 10.82 25.40 -20.43
CA THR A 151 10.69 26.78 -20.95
C THR A 151 9.71 27.56 -20.09
N LYS A 152 10.14 28.75 -19.67
CA LYS A 152 9.30 29.83 -19.17
C LYS A 152 9.09 30.83 -20.30
#